data_AF-A0A7W0LCV9-F1
#
_entry.id   AF-A0A7W0LCV9-F1
#
_cell.length_a   1.000
_cell.length_b   1.000
_cell.length_c   1.000
_cell.angle_alpha   90.00
_cell.angle_beta   90.00
_cell.angle_gamma   90.00
#
_symmetry.space_group_name_H-M   'P 1'
#
loop_
_entity.id
_entity.type
_entity.pdbx_description
1 polymer ?
#
loop_
_entity_poly.entity_id
_entity_poly.type
_entity_poly.pdbx_seq_one_letter_code
_entity_poly.pdbx_strand_id
1 'polypeptide(L)' 'MLDKGILYDDARREFEKVFIARALQRSKGNVGNAADLLGIHRNTVARKMTEYRIKRSS' A
#
# COMPACT_ATOMS: atom_id res chain seq x y z
N MET A 1 -0.01 -18.83 -13.94
CA MET A 1 1.32 -18.22 -14.15
C MET A 1 1.22 -17.37 -15.41
N LEU A 2 1.63 -16.11 -15.38
CA LEU A 2 1.91 -15.38 -16.63
C LEU A 2 3.31 -15.78 -17.10
N ASP A 3 3.57 -15.70 -18.41
CA ASP A 3 4.76 -16.13 -19.18
C ASP A 3 6.16 -15.88 -18.56
N LYS A 4 6.28 -15.11 -17.47
CA LYS A 4 7.54 -14.73 -16.82
C LYS A 4 7.75 -15.29 -15.41
N GLY A 5 6.96 -16.27 -14.98
CA GLY A 5 7.11 -16.88 -13.65
C GLY A 5 6.65 -16.00 -12.48
N ILE A 6 6.04 -14.84 -12.77
CA ILE A 6 5.42 -13.99 -11.75
C ILE A 6 4.03 -14.55 -11.45
N LEU A 7 3.81 -14.92 -10.19
CA LEU A 7 2.48 -15.25 -9.70
C LEU A 7 1.66 -13.97 -9.58
N TYR A 8 0.39 -14.04 -9.97
CA TYR A 8 -0.52 -12.90 -9.91
C TYR A 8 -0.58 -12.27 -8.51
N ASP A 9 -0.52 -13.11 -7.47
CA ASP A 9 -0.53 -12.65 -6.08
C ASP A 9 0.71 -11.84 -5.70
N ASP A 10 1.88 -12.17 -6.24
CA ASP A 10 3.12 -11.42 -6.02
C ASP A 10 3.05 -10.05 -6.71
N ALA A 11 2.59 -10.03 -7.97
CA ALA A 11 2.37 -8.79 -8.70
C ALA A 11 1.36 -7.88 -7.98
N ARG A 12 0.27 -8.46 -7.47
CA ARG A 12 -0.75 -7.75 -6.69
C ARG A 12 -0.16 -7.18 -5.40
N ARG A 13 0.63 -7.96 -4.67
CA ARG A 13 1.29 -7.53 -3.43
C ARG A 13 2.24 -6.36 -3.67
N GLU A 14 3.10 -6.45 -4.68
CA GLU A 14 4.04 -5.37 -5.00
C GLU A 14 3.32 -4.11 -5.47
N PHE A 15 2.27 -4.24 -6.30
CA PHE A 15 1.44 -3.12 -6.69
C PHE A 15 0.80 -2.44 -5.47
N GLU A 16 0.14 -3.22 -4.60
CA GLU A 16 -0.54 -2.70 -3.41
C GLU A 16 0.44 -1.97 -2.47
N LYS A 17 1.63 -2.53 -2.27
CA LYS A 17 2.71 -1.90 -1.47
C LYS A 17 3.14 -0.55 -2.03
N VAL A 18 3.42 -0.47 -3.34
CA VAL A 18 3.82 0.79 -4.00
C VAL A 18 2.70 1.83 -3.93
N PHE A 19 1.45 1.39 -4.11
CA PHE A 19 0.29 2.30 -4.10
C PHE A 19 0.07 2.93 -2.72
N ILE A 20 0.12 2.12 -1.65
CA ILE A 20 0.01 2.59 -0.27
C ILE A 20 1.17 3.52 0.10
N ALA A 21 2.41 3.16 -0.27
CA ALA A 21 3.57 4.01 0.01
C ALA A 21 3.46 5.40 -0.65
N ARG A 22 2.98 5.47 -1.89
CA ARG A 22 2.76 6.74 -2.60
C ARG A 22 1.65 7.58 -1.96
N ALA A 23 0.55 6.96 -1.53
CA ALA A 23 -0.52 7.65 -0.83
C ALA A 23 -0.02 8.23 0.50
N LEU A 24 0.77 7.47 1.26
CA LEU A 24 1.38 7.95 2.50
C LEU A 24 2.34 9.11 2.26
N GLN A 25 3.15 9.06 1.20
CA GLN A 25 4.06 10.15 0.84
C GLN A 25 3.29 11.44 0.52
N ARG A 26 2.22 11.35 -0.28
CA ARG A 26 1.33 12.50 -0.60
C ARG A 26 0.63 13.06 0.64
N SER A 27 0.29 12.19 1.58
CA SER A 27 -0.35 12.54 2.84
C SER A 27 0.62 12.90 3.97
N LYS A 28 1.94 13.03 3.70
CA LYS A 28 2.97 13.31 4.71
C LYS A 28 2.91 12.35 5.90
N GLY A 29 2.71 11.07 5.61
CA GLY A 29 2.61 10.00 6.60
C GLY A 29 1.27 9.91 7.33
N ASN A 30 0.29 10.78 7.05
CA ASN A 30 -1.05 10.69 7.64
C ASN A 30 -1.83 9.53 7.03
N VAL A 31 -2.13 8.52 7.87
CA VAL A 31 -2.82 7.30 7.47
C VAL A 31 -4.29 7.55 7.12
N GLY A 32 -4.96 8.48 7.81
CA GLY A 32 -6.35 8.86 7.50
C GLY A 32 -6.43 9.48 6.11
N ASN A 33 -5.65 10.52 5.87
CA ASN A 33 -5.61 11.18 4.56
C ASN A 33 -5.15 10.23 3.45
N ALA A 34 -4.19 9.33 3.72
CA ALA A 34 -3.79 8.31 2.76
C ALA A 34 -4.93 7.33 2.45
N ALA A 35 -5.75 6.99 3.44
CA ALA A 35 -6.93 6.16 3.26
C ALA A 35 -7.99 6.86 2.42
N ASP A 36 -8.21 8.16 2.65
CA ASP A 36 -9.12 9.00 1.86
C ASP A 36 -8.65 9.07 0.39
N LEU A 37 -7.35 9.27 0.15
CA LEU A 37 -6.76 9.27 -1.20
C LEU A 37 -6.89 7.91 -1.90
N LEU A 38 -6.83 6.81 -1.14
CA LEU A 38 -6.96 5.45 -1.67
C LEU A 38 -8.43 5.01 -1.80
N GLY A 39 -9.38 5.76 -1.24
CA GLY A 39 -10.80 5.39 -1.20
C GLY A 39 -11.08 4.14 -0.35
N ILE A 40 -10.27 3.87 0.68
CA ILE A 40 -10.42 2.70 1.55
C ILE A 40 -10.41 3.09 3.02
N HIS A 41 -10.81 2.18 3.90
CA HIS A 41 -10.82 2.44 5.34
C HIS A 41 -9.39 2.56 5.91
N ARG A 42 -9.16 3.51 6.83
CA ARG A 42 -7.85 3.72 7.49
C ARG A 42 -7.29 2.46 8.18
N ASN A 43 -8.17 1.61 8.72
CA ASN A 43 -7.74 0.35 9.35
C ASN A 43 -7.16 -0.62 8.32
N THR A 44 -7.67 -0.62 7.09
CA THR A 44 -7.13 -1.42 5.99
C THR A 44 -5.74 -0.95 5.65
N VAL A 45 -5.54 0.37 5.49
CA VAL A 45 -4.22 0.96 5.26
C VAL A 45 -3.25 0.60 6.39
N ALA A 46 -3.65 0.79 7.64
CA ALA A 46 -2.80 0.48 8.80
C ALA A 46 -2.41 -1.00 8.85
N ARG A 47 -3.36 -1.91 8.61
CA ARG A 47 -3.09 -3.36 8.55
C ARG A 47 -2.09 -3.69 7.43
N LYS A 48 -2.29 -3.11 6.25
CA LYS A 48 -1.43 -3.31 5.08
C LYS A 48 -0.03 -2.71 5.25
N MET A 49 0.09 -1.60 5.96
CA MET A 49 1.40 -1.05 6.34
C MET A 49 2.20 -2.04 7.20
N THR A 50 1.56 -2.68 8.18
CA THR A 50 2.20 -3.73 8.99
C THR A 50 2.55 -4.95 8.14
N GLU A 51 1.62 -5.41 7.29
CA GLU A 51 1.83 -6.57 6.41
C GLU A 51 3.02 -6.37 5.46
N TYR A 52 3.14 -5.18 4.86
CA TYR A 52 4.20 -4.85 3.91
C TYR A 52 5.42 -4.17 4.52
N ARG A 53 5.45 -4.01 5.85
CA ARG A 53 6.51 -3.32 6.61
C ARG A 53 6.79 -1.90 6.08
N ILE A 54 5.74 -1.19 5.67
CA ILE A 54 5.83 0.18 5.17
C ILE A 54 6.00 1.12 6.37
N LYS A 55 7.12 1.83 6.40
CA LYS A 55 7.36 2.89 7.41
C LYS A 55 6.57 4.14 7.04
N ARG A 56 6.16 4.90 8.05
CA ARG A 56 5.64 6.25 7.79
C ARG A 56 6.78 7.07 7.17
N SER A 57 6.51 7.65 6.00
CA SER A 57 7.42 8.66 5.44
C SER A 57 7.17 9.92 6.25
N SER A 58 8.12 10.26 7.12
CA SER A 58 8.21 11.59 7.74
C SER A 58 8.72 12.61 6.72
#